data_AF-A0A6A8QF36-F1
#
_entry.id   AF-A0A6A8QF36-F1
#
_cell.length_a   1.000
_cell.length_b   1.000
_cell.length_c   1.000
_cell.angle_alpha   90.00
_cell.angle_beta   90.00
_cell.angle_gamma   90.00
#
_symmetry.space_group_name_H-M   'P 1'
#
loop_
_entity.id
_entity.type
_entity.pdbx_description
1 polymer ?
#
loop_
_entity_poly.entity_id
_entity_poly.type
_entity_poly.pdbx_seq_one_letter_code
_entity_poly.pdbx_strand_id
1 'polypeptide(L)'
;PNPTPTGANAGLKSLLAGHGLLGLWFAALLHLVCLTGTLSVLVDELSLWEQPEPGPADILSGPAAGGDPAALGPVVDKVLAAVLADATRSGATGAGRATSLYLMLPTTGRQRLTIHGYGAGGEDSWLALSDGAVIPLRTPWTEFVTDLHMTLTLPSPFGATLVGLSGVILLALLGSGAVAHRRIFRDAFELRIGGARRLAWADLHNRIGLWGLPFHITIAGTGAFFGLATIILMTVAAAGFRGDTTRAVQPLIGPEIAGPATAPAALPPMTGVLAAARAARPDGRIRMISVENILAPGQRIGVEMALPRHLARGDRLVFDADGHLAGIGAFASGGGGQEFYSATAELHFGFFGGLPIRLAYVAMGGLLTVLVTSGVSIWLARRRPDSPLPARLWRGWCTGVPVGLAAAFAASPWLPVAPVFWVSAALILGLGLVRPRLLTPMLIATLIAAAGPHLIHLVLAGTGGVPLATGVVLDTTLLGLALGLGVGRARHRKLA
;
A
#
# COMPACT_ATOMS: atom_id res chain seq x y z
N PRO A 1 -37.15 43.49 -0.28
CA PRO A 1 -37.18 42.07 0.13
C PRO A 1 -36.08 41.28 -0.60
N ASN A 2 -34.96 41.00 0.08
CA ASN A 2 -33.96 40.08 -0.47
C ASN A 2 -34.61 38.70 -0.65
N PRO A 3 -34.47 38.05 -1.82
CA PRO A 3 -35.06 36.73 -2.02
C PRO A 3 -34.48 35.77 -0.98
N THR A 4 -35.38 35.13 -0.23
CA THR A 4 -35.06 34.03 0.68
C THR A 4 -34.32 32.96 -0.12
N PRO A 5 -33.16 32.46 0.35
CA PRO A 5 -32.43 31.43 -0.36
C PRO A 5 -33.31 30.19 -0.47
N THR A 6 -33.68 29.83 -1.71
CA THR A 6 -34.35 28.57 -2.05
C THR A 6 -33.69 27.40 -1.30
N GLY A 7 -34.45 26.45 -0.76
CA GLY A 7 -33.93 25.34 0.08
C GLY A 7 -32.72 24.58 -0.51
N ALA A 8 -32.63 24.49 -1.85
CA ALA A 8 -31.48 23.91 -2.55
C ALA A 8 -30.14 24.65 -2.30
N ASN A 9 -30.17 25.98 -2.15
CA ASN A 9 -28.98 26.80 -1.88
C ASN A 9 -28.52 26.69 -0.42
N ALA A 10 -29.44 26.43 0.52
CA ALA A 10 -29.11 26.17 1.91
C ALA A 10 -28.45 24.79 2.08
N GLY A 11 -28.98 23.76 1.41
CA GLY A 11 -28.42 22.41 1.41
C GLY A 11 -26.98 22.36 0.87
N LEU A 12 -26.71 23.01 -0.27
CA LEU A 12 -25.37 23.07 -0.84
C LEU A 12 -24.35 23.78 0.07
N LYS A 13 -24.75 24.87 0.73
CA LYS A 13 -23.90 25.58 1.69
C LYS A 13 -23.56 24.72 2.91
N SER A 14 -24.55 24.01 3.44
CA SER A 14 -24.35 23.08 4.56
C SER A 14 -23.40 21.94 4.19
N LEU A 15 -23.58 21.35 3.01
CA LEU A 15 -22.72 20.28 2.51
C LEU A 15 -21.27 20.74 2.29
N LEU A 16 -21.07 21.94 1.73
CA LEU A 16 -19.73 22.54 1.59
C LEU A 16 -19.08 22.87 2.95
N ALA A 17 -19.87 23.29 3.93
CA ALA A 17 -19.39 23.52 5.29
C ALA A 17 -18.96 22.21 5.94
N GLY A 18 -19.76 21.14 5.80
CA GLY A 18 -19.43 19.79 6.25
C GLY A 18 -18.17 19.23 5.60
N HIS A 19 -18.04 19.35 4.28
CA HIS A 19 -16.84 18.95 3.52
C HIS A 19 -15.59 19.67 4.05
N GLY A 20 -15.66 21.00 4.20
CA GLY A 20 -14.53 21.79 4.69
C GLY A 20 -14.17 21.49 6.15
N LEU A 21 -15.15 21.18 7.01
CA LEU A 21 -14.93 20.81 8.40
C LEU A 21 -14.26 19.44 8.48
N LEU A 22 -14.89 18.42 7.90
CA LEU A 22 -14.40 17.04 7.92
C LEU A 22 -13.01 16.93 7.29
N GLY A 23 -12.78 17.64 6.18
CA GLY A 23 -11.48 17.73 5.55
C GLY A 23 -10.41 18.31 6.47
N LEU A 24 -10.73 19.35 7.25
CA LEU A 24 -9.78 19.98 8.18
C LEU A 24 -9.44 19.10 9.38
N TRP A 25 -10.43 18.47 10.01
CA TRP A 25 -10.23 17.62 11.20
C TRP A 25 -9.32 16.43 10.91
N PHE A 26 -9.45 15.85 9.72
CA PHE A 26 -8.71 14.64 9.35
C PHE A 26 -7.55 14.89 8.37
N ALA A 27 -7.28 16.13 7.99
CA ALA A 27 -6.29 16.45 6.96
C ALA A 27 -4.89 15.89 7.27
N ALA A 28 -4.43 15.99 8.51
CA ALA A 28 -3.09 15.52 8.89
C ALA A 28 -2.97 14.01 8.73
N LEU A 29 -3.98 13.26 9.18
CA LEU A 29 -4.08 11.81 9.03
C LEU A 29 -4.18 11.41 7.56
N LEU A 30 -5.09 12.02 6.80
CA LEU A 30 -5.26 11.74 5.38
C LEU A 30 -3.98 12.04 4.58
N HIS A 31 -3.28 13.14 4.89
CA HIS A 31 -2.01 13.47 4.27
C HIS A 31 -0.96 12.38 4.53
N LEU A 32 -0.85 11.90 5.78
CA LEU A 32 0.07 10.83 6.15
C LEU A 32 -0.25 9.54 5.39
N VAL A 33 -1.49 9.07 5.47
CA VAL A 33 -1.94 7.81 4.85
C VAL A 33 -1.82 7.85 3.32
N CYS A 34 -2.18 8.97 2.68
CA CYS A 34 -2.06 9.11 1.22
C CYS A 34 -0.60 9.11 0.77
N LEU A 35 0.28 9.82 1.50
CA LEU A 35 1.70 9.89 1.17
C LEU A 35 2.38 8.54 1.37
N THR A 36 2.18 7.88 2.52
CA THR A 36 2.76 6.56 2.78
C THR A 36 2.19 5.50 1.85
N GLY A 37 0.89 5.56 1.54
CA GLY A 37 0.27 4.64 0.58
C GLY A 37 0.84 4.80 -0.83
N THR A 38 1.13 6.04 -1.25
CA THR A 38 1.81 6.31 -2.53
C THR A 38 3.20 5.68 -2.58
N LEU A 39 3.93 5.71 -1.46
CA LEU A 39 5.25 5.06 -1.33
C LEU A 39 5.14 3.54 -1.30
N SER A 40 4.14 2.98 -0.61
CA SER A 40 3.93 1.53 -0.50
C SER A 40 3.62 0.84 -1.83
N VAL A 41 3.16 1.56 -2.85
CA VAL A 41 3.04 1.04 -4.23
C VAL A 41 4.41 0.58 -4.79
N LEU A 42 5.50 1.13 -4.25
CA LEU A 42 6.88 0.86 -4.63
C LEU A 42 7.60 -0.07 -3.66
N VAL A 43 6.88 -0.81 -2.81
CA VAL A 43 7.47 -1.68 -1.77
C VAL A 43 8.53 -2.63 -2.32
N ASP A 44 8.30 -3.21 -3.50
CA ASP A 44 9.28 -4.10 -4.17
C ASP A 44 10.57 -3.32 -4.47
N GLU A 45 10.47 -2.16 -5.11
CA GLU A 45 11.60 -1.31 -5.47
C GLU A 45 12.34 -0.75 -4.25
N LEU A 46 11.62 -0.36 -3.21
CA LEU A 46 12.19 0.16 -1.96
C LEU A 46 12.92 -0.95 -1.19
N SER A 47 12.37 -2.16 -1.17
CA SER A 47 13.02 -3.33 -0.58
C SER A 47 14.34 -3.69 -1.29
N LEU A 48 14.38 -3.52 -2.61
CA LEU A 48 15.59 -3.73 -3.43
C LEU A 48 16.63 -2.64 -3.17
N TRP A 49 16.21 -1.43 -2.80
CA TRP A 49 17.13 -0.35 -2.46
C TRP A 49 17.78 -0.56 -1.10
N GLU A 50 17.01 -1.02 -0.11
CA GLU A 50 17.52 -1.30 1.23
C GLU A 50 18.39 -2.57 1.28
N GLN A 51 18.01 -3.57 0.50
CA GLN A 51 18.72 -4.85 0.42
C GLN A 51 18.90 -5.22 -1.07
N PRO A 52 20.02 -4.84 -1.72
CA PRO A 52 20.21 -4.93 -3.18
C PRO A 52 20.52 -6.33 -3.69
N GLU A 53 20.63 -7.33 -2.82
CA GLU A 53 20.95 -8.70 -3.20
C GLU A 53 19.95 -9.23 -4.24
N PRO A 54 20.45 -9.77 -5.37
CA PRO A 54 19.61 -10.29 -6.42
C PRO A 54 18.90 -11.55 -5.92
N GLY A 55 17.57 -11.55 -6.01
CA GLY A 55 16.80 -12.77 -5.84
C GLY A 55 16.99 -13.70 -7.06
N PRO A 56 16.43 -14.93 -7.04
CA PRO A 56 16.43 -15.86 -8.16
C PRO A 56 15.55 -15.39 -9.34
N ALA A 57 15.41 -14.08 -9.55
CA ALA A 57 14.60 -13.49 -10.60
C ALA A 57 15.01 -14.04 -11.98
N ASP A 58 16.29 -14.22 -12.25
CA ASP A 58 16.74 -14.78 -13.54
C ASP A 58 16.39 -16.27 -13.73
N ILE A 59 16.21 -17.02 -12.63
CA ILE A 59 15.82 -18.44 -12.65
C ILE A 59 14.29 -18.58 -12.74
N LEU A 60 13.52 -17.60 -12.27
CA LEU A 60 12.05 -17.69 -12.07
C LEU A 60 11.21 -16.72 -12.92
N SER A 61 11.81 -15.70 -13.56
CA SER A 61 11.07 -14.61 -14.23
C SER A 61 10.83 -14.76 -15.73
N GLY A 62 11.16 -15.92 -16.31
CA GLY A 62 10.80 -16.26 -17.68
C GLY A 62 9.33 -16.73 -17.82
N PRO A 63 8.70 -16.59 -19.00
CA PRO A 63 7.41 -17.22 -19.31
C PRO A 63 7.39 -18.74 -19.08
N ALA A 64 8.56 -19.38 -19.11
CA ALA A 64 8.78 -20.79 -18.82
C ALA A 64 9.13 -21.08 -17.35
N ALA A 65 9.57 -20.09 -16.58
CA ALA A 65 10.24 -20.28 -15.29
C ALA A 65 9.30 -20.26 -14.07
N GLY A 66 8.12 -19.64 -14.21
CA GLY A 66 6.96 -19.91 -13.34
C GLY A 66 6.15 -21.13 -13.80
N GLY A 67 6.68 -21.92 -14.75
CA GLY A 67 5.91 -22.87 -15.55
C GLY A 67 6.34 -24.33 -15.44
N ASP A 68 7.60 -24.63 -15.07
CA ASP A 68 8.09 -26.00 -14.91
C ASP A 68 8.23 -26.39 -13.42
N PRO A 69 7.30 -27.21 -12.90
CA PRO A 69 7.38 -27.80 -11.58
C PRO A 69 8.71 -28.52 -11.28
N ALA A 70 9.38 -29.07 -12.29
CA ALA A 70 10.64 -29.80 -12.11
C ALA A 70 11.82 -28.89 -11.74
N ALA A 71 11.80 -27.64 -12.21
CA ALA A 71 12.82 -26.65 -11.85
C ALA A 71 12.48 -25.93 -10.54
N LEU A 72 11.20 -25.63 -10.31
CA LEU A 72 10.74 -24.86 -9.15
C LEU A 72 10.70 -25.70 -7.86
N GLY A 73 10.29 -26.97 -7.95
CA GLY A 73 10.16 -27.86 -6.79
C GLY A 73 11.42 -27.95 -5.93
N PRO A 74 12.60 -28.27 -6.51
CA PRO A 74 13.86 -28.35 -5.75
C PRO A 74 14.26 -27.01 -5.10
N VAL A 75 13.96 -25.89 -5.75
CA VAL A 75 14.23 -24.55 -5.17
C VAL A 75 13.34 -24.32 -3.96
N VAL A 76 12.04 -24.63 -4.07
CA VAL A 76 11.10 -24.51 -2.95
C VAL A 76 11.48 -25.43 -1.80
N ASP A 77 11.84 -26.69 -2.08
CA ASP A 77 12.30 -27.65 -1.06
C ASP A 77 13.54 -27.12 -0.33
N LYS A 78 14.54 -26.61 -1.07
CA LYS A 78 15.75 -26.01 -0.50
C LYS A 78 15.44 -24.80 0.38
N VAL A 79 14.55 -23.93 -0.08
CA VAL A 79 14.13 -22.72 0.65
C VAL A 79 13.39 -23.09 1.93
N LEU A 80 12.41 -24.01 1.86
CA LEU A 80 11.67 -24.47 3.04
C LEU A 80 12.60 -25.11 4.08
N ALA A 81 13.54 -25.96 3.64
CA ALA A 81 14.52 -26.56 4.53
C ALA A 81 15.42 -25.51 5.21
N ALA A 82 15.88 -24.50 4.46
CA ALA A 82 16.73 -23.43 5.00
C ALA A 82 15.96 -22.56 6.02
N VAL A 83 14.72 -22.19 5.71
CA VAL A 83 13.84 -21.41 6.60
C VAL A 83 13.53 -22.19 7.87
N LEU A 84 13.20 -23.49 7.77
CA LEU A 84 12.97 -24.34 8.95
C LEU A 84 14.23 -24.46 9.82
N ALA A 85 15.40 -24.63 9.21
CA ALA A 85 16.66 -24.71 9.93
C ALA A 85 17.02 -23.38 10.62
N ASP A 86 16.74 -22.23 10.00
CA ASP A 86 16.92 -20.91 10.59
C ASP A 86 15.93 -20.65 11.72
N ALA A 87 14.65 -20.92 11.50
CA ALA A 87 13.60 -20.78 12.49
C ALA A 87 13.82 -21.70 13.71
N THR A 88 14.42 -22.88 13.52
CA THR A 88 14.78 -23.77 14.64
C THR A 88 15.95 -23.18 15.44
N ARG A 89 16.95 -22.61 14.75
CA ARG A 89 18.11 -21.96 15.40
C ARG A 89 17.74 -20.70 16.17
N SER A 90 16.83 -19.89 15.64
CA SER A 90 16.38 -18.64 16.28
C SER A 90 15.43 -18.88 17.46
N GLY A 91 14.96 -20.12 17.66
CA GLY A 91 13.94 -20.44 18.65
C GLY A 91 12.53 -19.95 18.27
N ALA A 92 12.36 -19.41 17.06
CA ALA A 92 11.07 -19.01 16.50
C ALA A 92 10.16 -20.22 16.21
N THR A 93 10.77 -21.39 15.96
CA THR A 93 10.11 -22.69 15.85
C THR A 93 10.68 -23.70 16.84
N GLY A 94 9.81 -24.56 17.36
CA GLY A 94 10.15 -25.72 18.17
C GLY A 94 9.07 -26.77 17.98
N ALA A 95 9.35 -28.03 18.36
CA ALA A 95 8.38 -29.12 18.25
C ALA A 95 7.01 -28.70 18.86
N GLY A 96 5.98 -28.60 18.02
CA GLY A 96 4.62 -28.23 18.44
C GLY A 96 4.21 -26.76 18.31
N ARG A 97 5.05 -25.87 17.75
CA ARG A 97 4.61 -24.51 17.36
C ARG A 97 4.15 -24.54 15.90
N ALA A 98 2.84 -24.45 15.67
CA ALA A 98 2.29 -24.29 14.33
C ALA A 98 2.82 -23.00 13.71
N THR A 99 3.62 -23.14 12.66
CA THR A 99 4.15 -22.05 11.86
C THR A 99 3.57 -22.16 10.46
N SER A 100 3.11 -21.04 9.92
CA SER A 100 2.65 -20.95 8.53
C SER A 100 3.67 -20.16 7.72
N LEU A 101 4.14 -20.73 6.63
CA LEU A 101 5.07 -20.09 5.70
C LEU A 101 4.32 -19.69 4.42
N TYR A 102 4.57 -18.49 3.93
CA TYR A 102 4.05 -17.95 2.68
C TYR A 102 5.21 -17.54 1.79
N LEU A 103 5.40 -18.27 0.71
CA LEU A 103 6.42 -18.04 -0.30
C LEU A 103 5.79 -17.23 -1.43
N MET A 104 6.22 -16.00 -1.60
CA MET A 104 5.78 -15.09 -2.64
C MET A 104 6.67 -15.24 -3.85
N LEU A 105 6.16 -15.84 -4.93
CA LEU A 105 6.97 -16.07 -6.13
C LEU A 105 7.07 -14.79 -6.97
N PRO A 106 8.21 -14.58 -7.63
CA PRO A 106 8.35 -13.46 -8.53
C PRO A 106 7.44 -13.65 -9.75
N THR A 107 6.45 -12.78 -9.91
CA THR A 107 5.54 -12.82 -11.06
C THR A 107 6.06 -12.00 -12.25
N THR A 108 6.92 -11.03 -11.94
CA THR A 108 7.58 -10.12 -12.87
C THR A 108 9.07 -10.13 -12.59
N GLY A 109 9.89 -9.77 -13.58
CA GLY A 109 11.36 -9.70 -13.44
C GLY A 109 11.89 -8.67 -12.44
N ARG A 110 11.03 -8.03 -11.66
CA ARG A 110 11.39 -7.06 -10.61
C ARG A 110 11.14 -7.60 -9.20
N GLN A 111 10.37 -8.67 -9.08
CA GLN A 111 10.06 -9.27 -7.78
C GLN A 111 11.13 -10.28 -7.41
N ARG A 112 11.33 -10.46 -6.11
CA ARG A 112 12.22 -11.48 -5.55
C ARG A 112 11.38 -12.53 -4.85
N LEU A 113 11.93 -13.74 -4.73
CA LEU A 113 11.29 -14.79 -3.94
C LEU A 113 11.46 -14.44 -2.45
N THR A 114 10.39 -13.95 -1.83
CA THR A 114 10.34 -13.67 -0.39
C THR A 114 9.53 -14.74 0.33
N ILE A 115 9.88 -14.97 1.58
CA ILE A 115 9.21 -15.94 2.45
C ILE A 115 8.80 -15.20 3.71
N HIS A 116 7.53 -15.31 4.08
CA HIS A 116 6.98 -14.72 5.31
C HIS A 116 6.47 -15.85 6.20
N GLY A 117 7.00 -15.94 7.42
CA GLY A 117 6.64 -16.93 8.41
C GLY A 117 5.85 -16.31 9.55
N TYR A 118 4.73 -16.93 9.89
CA TYR A 118 3.87 -16.51 10.99
C TYR A 118 3.75 -17.66 12.00
N GLY A 119 4.04 -17.37 13.27
CA GLY A 119 3.90 -18.36 14.34
C GLY A 119 3.76 -17.71 15.71
N ALA A 120 3.73 -18.53 16.75
CA ALA A 120 3.60 -18.07 18.14
C ALA A 120 4.78 -17.18 18.61
N GLY A 121 5.91 -17.20 17.89
CA GLY A 121 7.10 -16.37 18.17
C GLY A 121 7.07 -14.99 17.51
N GLY A 122 6.11 -14.70 16.63
CA GLY A 122 6.05 -13.48 15.83
C GLY A 122 6.04 -13.74 14.32
N GLU A 123 6.41 -12.71 13.57
CA GLU A 123 6.59 -12.76 12.12
C GLU A 123 8.07 -12.65 11.79
N ASP A 124 8.56 -13.55 10.94
CA ASP A 124 9.91 -13.54 10.39
C ASP A 124 9.83 -13.53 8.87
N SER A 125 10.74 -12.82 8.22
CA SER A 125 10.78 -12.74 6.75
C SER A 125 12.18 -13.07 6.22
N TRP A 126 12.21 -13.77 5.09
CA TRP A 126 13.44 -14.19 4.41
C TRP A 126 13.41 -13.86 2.93
N LEU A 127 14.60 -13.74 2.37
CA LEU A 127 14.87 -13.58 0.96
C LEU A 127 15.63 -14.81 0.45
N ALA A 128 15.11 -15.46 -0.58
CA ALA A 128 15.87 -16.45 -1.33
C ALA A 128 16.74 -15.75 -2.37
N LEU A 129 18.00 -16.18 -2.49
CA LEU A 129 18.99 -15.67 -3.44
C LEU A 129 19.13 -16.58 -4.66
N SER A 130 19.77 -16.07 -5.71
CA SER A 130 20.00 -16.80 -6.97
C SER A 130 20.89 -18.05 -6.84
N ASP A 131 21.79 -18.08 -5.86
CA ASP A 131 22.60 -19.26 -5.50
C ASP A 131 21.82 -20.27 -4.61
N GLY A 132 20.56 -19.95 -4.31
CA GLY A 132 19.67 -20.71 -3.44
C GLY A 132 20.03 -20.61 -1.96
N ALA A 133 20.88 -19.68 -1.55
CA ALA A 133 20.98 -19.29 -0.15
C ALA A 133 19.69 -18.58 0.28
N VAL A 134 19.37 -18.66 1.58
CA VAL A 134 18.27 -17.94 2.20
C VAL A 134 18.83 -17.08 3.29
N ILE A 135 18.54 -15.78 3.22
CA ILE A 135 18.99 -14.79 4.20
C ILE A 135 17.79 -14.08 4.81
N PRO A 136 17.89 -13.52 6.03
CA PRO A 136 16.84 -12.68 6.58
C PRO A 136 16.55 -11.49 5.66
N LEU A 137 15.27 -11.21 5.43
CA LEU A 137 14.82 -10.00 4.76
C LEU A 137 14.94 -8.85 5.77
N ARG A 138 15.76 -7.85 5.46
CA ARG A 138 16.03 -6.72 6.34
C ARG A 138 15.71 -5.43 5.62
N THR A 139 14.46 -5.01 5.72
CA THR A 139 13.96 -3.81 5.05
C THR A 139 13.25 -2.87 6.02
N PRO A 140 13.94 -2.43 7.09
CA PRO A 140 13.30 -1.76 8.23
C PRO A 140 12.60 -0.46 7.85
N TRP A 141 13.03 0.27 6.81
CA TRP A 141 12.33 1.49 6.40
C TRP A 141 11.12 1.18 5.52
N THR A 142 11.24 0.22 4.60
CA THR A 142 10.15 -0.24 3.74
C THR A 142 9.02 -0.87 4.57
N GLU A 143 9.37 -1.71 5.55
CA GLU A 143 8.45 -2.26 6.55
C GLU A 143 7.78 -1.13 7.34
N PHE A 144 8.56 -0.19 7.89
CA PHE A 144 8.01 0.95 8.63
C PHE A 144 7.02 1.79 7.80
N VAL A 145 7.32 2.11 6.54
CA VAL A 145 6.42 2.89 5.67
C VAL A 145 5.12 2.13 5.41
N THR A 146 5.22 0.82 5.20
CA THR A 146 4.08 -0.07 4.98
C THR A 146 3.21 -0.17 6.24
N ASP A 147 3.82 -0.36 7.41
CA ASP A 147 3.12 -0.37 8.70
C ASP A 147 2.51 0.99 9.05
N LEU A 148 3.20 2.07 8.74
CA LEU A 148 2.68 3.43 8.92
C LEU A 148 1.45 3.68 8.04
N HIS A 149 1.39 3.09 6.85
CA HIS A 149 0.21 3.14 5.99
C HIS A 149 -0.93 2.23 6.48
N MET A 150 -0.62 0.98 6.83
CA MET A 150 -1.63 -0.04 7.15
C MET A 150 -2.19 0.10 8.56
N THR A 151 -1.35 0.45 9.53
CA THR A 151 -1.70 0.45 10.96
C THR A 151 -1.30 1.73 11.69
N LEU A 152 -0.69 2.70 11.02
CA LEU A 152 -0.06 3.86 11.66
C LEU A 152 1.00 3.47 12.69
N THR A 153 1.60 2.28 12.55
CA THR A 153 2.49 1.64 13.54
C THR A 153 1.84 1.40 14.91
N LEU A 154 0.50 1.39 14.98
CA LEU A 154 -0.26 1.06 16.17
C LEU A 154 -0.63 -0.44 16.19
N PRO A 155 -0.87 -1.04 17.36
CA PRO A 155 -1.30 -2.44 17.45
C PRO A 155 -2.59 -2.71 16.65
N SER A 156 -2.61 -3.85 15.95
CA SER A 156 -3.81 -4.37 15.31
C SER A 156 -4.81 -4.88 16.37
N PRO A 157 -6.14 -4.66 16.21
CA PRO A 157 -6.80 -4.09 15.03
C PRO A 157 -6.97 -2.56 15.07
N PHE A 158 -6.52 -1.87 16.13
CA PHE A 158 -6.81 -0.45 16.35
C PHE A 158 -6.22 0.44 15.25
N GLY A 159 -4.95 0.22 14.91
CA GLY A 159 -4.26 0.94 13.85
C GLY A 159 -4.96 0.79 12.49
N ALA A 160 -5.19 -0.47 12.10
CA ALA A 160 -5.89 -0.81 10.86
C ALA A 160 -7.30 -0.20 10.81
N THR A 161 -8.03 -0.23 11.93
CA THR A 161 -9.36 0.37 12.04
C THR A 161 -9.32 1.88 11.81
N LEU A 162 -8.34 2.59 12.38
CA LEU A 162 -8.21 4.04 12.21
C LEU A 162 -7.88 4.41 10.76
N VAL A 163 -7.00 3.64 10.10
CA VAL A 163 -6.71 3.78 8.67
C VAL A 163 -7.96 3.49 7.84
N GLY A 164 -8.70 2.42 8.14
CA GLY A 164 -9.93 2.06 7.45
C GLY A 164 -11.01 3.15 7.56
N LEU A 165 -11.20 3.72 8.76
CA LEU A 165 -12.07 4.87 8.98
C LEU A 165 -11.62 6.10 8.19
N SER A 166 -10.32 6.31 8.03
CA SER A 166 -9.80 7.39 7.16
C SER A 166 -10.21 7.20 5.70
N GLY A 167 -10.28 5.94 5.22
CA GLY A 167 -10.84 5.61 3.90
C GLY A 167 -12.32 5.98 3.77
N VAL A 168 -13.14 5.70 4.79
CA VAL A 168 -14.56 6.09 4.83
C VAL A 168 -14.73 7.62 4.83
N ILE A 169 -13.91 8.32 5.61
CA ILE A 169 -13.85 9.79 5.65
C ILE A 169 -13.49 10.34 4.28
N LEU A 170 -12.51 9.75 3.60
CA LEU A 170 -12.11 10.15 2.26
C LEU A 170 -13.22 9.91 1.24
N LEU A 171 -13.94 8.78 1.30
CA LEU A 171 -15.13 8.55 0.46
C LEU A 171 -16.21 9.61 0.69
N ALA A 172 -16.46 10.01 1.95
CA ALA A 172 -17.40 11.08 2.26
C ALA A 172 -16.96 12.44 1.69
N LEU A 173 -15.65 12.75 1.72
CA LEU A 173 -15.09 13.95 1.10
C LEU A 173 -15.22 13.93 -0.43
N LEU A 174 -14.92 12.80 -1.07
CA LEU A 174 -15.05 12.62 -2.51
C LEU A 174 -16.52 12.76 -2.96
N GLY A 175 -17.44 12.09 -2.25
CA GLY A 175 -18.87 12.17 -2.53
C GLY A 175 -19.44 13.56 -2.35
N SER A 176 -19.11 14.23 -1.23
CA SER A 176 -19.53 15.62 -1.01
C SER A 176 -18.90 16.59 -2.02
N GLY A 177 -17.63 16.42 -2.39
CA GLY A 177 -16.98 17.21 -3.44
C GLY A 177 -17.66 17.06 -4.80
N ALA A 178 -17.95 15.82 -5.22
CA ALA A 178 -18.61 15.53 -6.49
C ALA A 178 -20.03 16.12 -6.56
N VAL A 179 -20.80 16.01 -5.47
CA VAL A 179 -22.15 16.61 -5.38
C VAL A 179 -22.09 18.13 -5.40
N ALA A 180 -21.12 18.74 -4.72
CA ALA A 180 -20.96 20.18 -4.68
C ALA A 180 -20.58 20.79 -6.04
N HIS A 181 -19.90 20.03 -6.89
CA HIS A 181 -19.34 20.48 -8.16
C HIS A 181 -20.05 19.88 -9.40
N ARG A 182 -21.36 19.67 -9.33
CA ARG A 182 -22.17 19.12 -10.45
C ARG A 182 -22.04 19.87 -11.79
N ARG A 183 -21.76 21.18 -11.78
CA ARG A 183 -21.55 21.96 -13.02
C ARG A 183 -20.14 21.81 -13.61
N ILE A 184 -19.18 21.32 -12.82
CA ILE A 184 -17.79 21.21 -13.25
C ILE A 184 -17.58 20.10 -14.27
N PHE A 185 -18.47 19.11 -14.37
CA PHE A 185 -18.47 18.14 -15.47
C PHE A 185 -18.59 18.81 -16.85
N ARG A 186 -19.23 20.00 -16.93
CA ARG A 186 -19.37 20.79 -18.16
C ARG A 186 -18.13 21.63 -18.47
N ASP A 187 -17.43 22.09 -17.43
CA ASP A 187 -16.29 23.02 -17.53
C ASP A 187 -14.92 22.31 -17.31
N ALA A 188 -14.92 20.98 -17.16
CA ALA A 188 -13.77 20.17 -16.72
C ALA A 188 -12.53 20.30 -17.61
N PHE A 189 -12.70 20.75 -18.86
CA PHE A 189 -11.64 20.87 -19.86
C PHE A 189 -11.17 22.32 -20.12
N GLU A 190 -11.82 23.35 -19.54
CA GLU A 190 -11.37 24.75 -19.70
C GLU A 190 -10.32 25.11 -18.64
N LEU A 191 -9.05 24.77 -18.84
CA LEU A 191 -7.98 25.11 -17.90
C LEU A 191 -7.74 26.63 -17.86
N ARG A 192 -8.27 27.32 -16.85
CA ARG A 192 -8.05 28.77 -16.66
C ARG A 192 -6.74 29.03 -15.93
N ILE A 193 -5.62 28.87 -16.63
CA ILE A 193 -4.32 29.34 -16.14
C ILE A 193 -4.26 30.86 -16.31
N GLY A 194 -4.70 31.60 -15.28
CA GLY A 194 -4.62 33.07 -15.26
C GLY A 194 -5.64 33.68 -14.30
N GLY A 195 -5.16 34.38 -13.26
CA GLY A 195 -6.00 35.02 -12.26
C GLY A 195 -5.35 35.10 -10.87
N ALA A 196 -6.08 35.62 -9.86
CA ALA A 196 -5.58 35.66 -8.50
C ALA A 196 -5.33 34.23 -8.00
N ARG A 197 -4.11 33.96 -7.51
CA ARG A 197 -3.55 32.64 -7.23
C ARG A 197 -4.43 31.69 -6.38
N ARG A 198 -5.32 32.24 -5.56
CA ARG A 198 -6.34 31.49 -4.81
C ARG A 198 -7.34 30.76 -5.73
N LEU A 199 -7.75 31.37 -6.85
CA LEU A 199 -8.65 30.75 -7.83
C LEU A 199 -7.96 29.58 -8.54
N ALA A 200 -6.68 29.72 -8.87
CA ALA A 200 -5.90 28.63 -9.48
C ALA A 200 -5.81 27.39 -8.56
N TRP A 201 -5.62 27.57 -7.25
CA TRP A 201 -5.61 26.46 -6.28
C TRP A 201 -6.95 25.77 -6.14
N ALA A 202 -8.04 26.54 -6.09
CA ALA A 202 -9.39 25.98 -6.03
C ALA A 202 -9.72 25.22 -7.32
N ASP A 203 -9.32 25.75 -8.47
CA ASP A 203 -9.49 25.09 -9.76
C ASP A 203 -8.68 23.78 -9.84
N LEU A 204 -7.41 23.80 -9.44
CA LEU A 204 -6.56 22.60 -9.38
C LEU A 204 -7.14 21.53 -8.44
N HIS A 205 -7.55 21.91 -7.23
CA HIS A 205 -8.17 20.99 -6.26
C HIS A 205 -9.41 20.32 -6.85
N ASN A 206 -10.29 21.10 -7.49
CA ASN A 206 -11.50 20.55 -8.08
C ASN A 206 -11.20 19.62 -9.27
N ARG A 207 -10.22 19.96 -10.12
CA ARG A 207 -9.84 19.14 -11.27
C ARG A 207 -9.18 17.83 -10.87
N ILE A 208 -8.23 17.87 -9.94
CA ILE A 208 -7.61 16.65 -9.41
C ILE A 208 -8.68 15.77 -8.77
N GLY A 209 -9.58 16.37 -7.97
CA GLY A 209 -10.68 15.66 -7.34
C GLY A 209 -11.60 14.99 -8.36
N LEU A 210 -11.90 15.66 -9.47
CA LEU A 210 -12.77 15.12 -10.53
C LEU A 210 -12.07 14.08 -11.41
N TRP A 211 -10.91 14.42 -12.00
CA TRP A 211 -10.21 13.54 -12.94
C TRP A 211 -9.73 12.26 -12.27
N GLY A 212 -9.31 12.36 -11.00
CA GLY A 212 -8.93 11.20 -10.22
C GLY A 212 -10.07 10.49 -9.52
N LEU A 213 -11.32 10.97 -9.64
CA LEU A 213 -12.44 10.47 -8.85
C LEU A 213 -12.61 8.94 -8.90
N PRO A 214 -12.59 8.28 -10.08
CA PRO A 214 -12.75 6.83 -10.14
C PRO A 214 -11.65 6.11 -9.36
N PHE A 215 -10.39 6.51 -9.55
CA PHE A 215 -9.25 5.94 -8.85
C PHE A 215 -9.34 6.19 -7.34
N HIS A 216 -9.62 7.43 -6.91
CA HIS A 216 -9.67 7.79 -5.50
C HIS A 216 -10.80 7.05 -4.77
N ILE A 217 -11.95 6.86 -5.40
CA ILE A 217 -13.05 6.05 -4.83
C ILE A 217 -12.61 4.60 -4.66
N THR A 218 -11.98 4.02 -5.68
CA THR A 218 -11.49 2.63 -5.62
C THR A 218 -10.47 2.46 -4.49
N ILE A 219 -9.44 3.30 -4.41
CA ILE A 219 -8.40 3.17 -3.37
C ILE A 219 -8.95 3.46 -1.97
N ALA A 220 -9.78 4.49 -1.80
CA ALA A 220 -10.39 4.80 -0.51
C ALA A 220 -11.35 3.69 -0.05
N GLY A 221 -12.14 3.12 -0.97
CA GLY A 221 -13.08 2.03 -0.67
C GLY A 221 -12.39 0.71 -0.37
N THR A 222 -11.39 0.33 -1.17
CA THR A 222 -10.60 -0.88 -0.92
C THR A 222 -9.76 -0.75 0.36
N GLY A 223 -9.17 0.43 0.64
CA GLY A 223 -8.46 0.69 1.90
C GLY A 223 -9.40 0.67 3.11
N ALA A 224 -10.61 1.22 2.99
CA ALA A 224 -11.63 1.10 4.03
C ALA A 224 -12.03 -0.36 4.27
N PHE A 225 -12.19 -1.15 3.21
CA PHE A 225 -12.50 -2.57 3.30
C PHE A 225 -11.43 -3.35 4.07
N PHE A 226 -10.15 -3.14 3.76
CA PHE A 226 -9.05 -3.80 4.47
C PHE A 226 -8.91 -3.32 5.93
N GLY A 227 -8.91 -2.01 6.16
CA GLY A 227 -8.74 -1.46 7.50
C GLY A 227 -9.90 -1.79 8.45
N LEU A 228 -11.11 -1.97 7.91
CA LEU A 228 -12.31 -2.34 8.68
C LEU A 228 -12.63 -3.84 8.65
N ALA A 229 -11.76 -4.68 8.10
CA ALA A 229 -12.05 -6.10 7.86
C ALA A 229 -12.57 -6.82 9.12
N THR A 230 -11.95 -6.59 10.28
CA THR A 230 -12.40 -7.18 11.55
C THR A 230 -13.81 -6.73 11.92
N ILE A 231 -14.13 -5.44 11.79
CA ILE A 231 -15.46 -4.90 12.12
C ILE A 231 -16.49 -5.44 11.13
N ILE A 232 -16.16 -5.46 9.84
CA ILE A 232 -17.03 -6.02 8.79
C ILE A 232 -17.32 -7.49 9.09
N LEU A 233 -16.29 -8.29 9.37
CA LEU A 233 -16.42 -9.71 9.68
C LEU A 233 -17.31 -9.94 10.91
N MET A 234 -17.05 -9.24 12.01
CA MET A 234 -17.87 -9.36 13.23
C MET A 234 -19.32 -8.95 12.99
N THR A 235 -19.55 -7.91 12.19
CA THR A 235 -20.90 -7.44 11.85
C THR A 235 -21.64 -8.46 10.99
N VAL A 236 -21.00 -8.99 9.94
CA VAL A 236 -21.58 -10.02 9.07
C VAL A 236 -21.85 -11.30 9.85
N ALA A 237 -20.90 -11.72 10.70
CA ALA A 237 -21.04 -12.90 11.55
C ALA A 237 -22.24 -12.77 12.50
N ALA A 238 -22.37 -11.62 13.18
CA ALA A 238 -23.50 -11.35 14.07
C ALA A 238 -24.85 -11.31 13.32
N ALA A 239 -24.88 -10.66 12.15
CA ALA A 239 -26.13 -10.46 11.39
C ALA A 239 -26.62 -11.73 10.68
N GLY A 240 -25.71 -12.58 10.18
CA GLY A 240 -26.05 -13.69 9.28
C GLY A 240 -25.58 -15.07 9.72
N PHE A 241 -24.65 -15.17 10.67
CA PHE A 241 -23.98 -16.43 11.01
C PHE A 241 -23.99 -16.74 12.52
N ARG A 242 -24.93 -16.16 13.28
CA ARG A 242 -25.07 -16.37 14.74
C ARG A 242 -23.77 -16.09 15.53
N GLY A 243 -22.95 -15.17 15.04
CA GLY A 243 -21.66 -14.82 15.62
C GLY A 243 -20.48 -15.71 15.21
N ASP A 244 -20.70 -16.73 14.36
CA ASP A 244 -19.65 -17.61 13.86
C ASP A 244 -18.85 -16.94 12.74
N THR A 245 -17.68 -16.40 13.10
CA THR A 245 -16.78 -15.70 12.17
C THR A 245 -16.12 -16.64 11.16
N THR A 246 -15.87 -17.89 11.54
CA THR A 246 -15.31 -18.91 10.64
C THR A 246 -16.29 -19.19 9.51
N ARG A 247 -17.57 -19.38 9.83
CA ARG A 247 -18.61 -19.52 8.80
C ARG A 247 -18.82 -18.26 7.98
N ALA A 248 -18.70 -17.08 8.60
CA ALA A 248 -18.90 -15.81 7.91
C ALA A 248 -17.85 -15.53 6.83
N VAL A 249 -16.62 -16.05 6.98
CA VAL A 249 -15.54 -15.84 6.01
C VAL A 249 -15.50 -16.92 4.91
N GLN A 250 -16.04 -18.12 5.14
CA GLN A 250 -16.04 -19.21 4.15
C GLN A 250 -16.55 -18.82 2.75
N PRO A 251 -17.62 -18.01 2.60
CA PRO A 251 -18.06 -17.55 1.27
C PRO A 251 -17.03 -16.68 0.54
N LEU A 252 -16.06 -16.10 1.24
CA LEU A 252 -14.98 -15.27 0.67
C LEU A 252 -13.71 -16.09 0.40
N ILE A 253 -13.37 -17.01 1.32
CA ILE A 253 -12.10 -17.76 1.28
C ILE A 253 -12.21 -19.22 0.83
N GLY A 254 -13.43 -19.71 0.60
CA GLY A 254 -13.71 -21.10 0.26
C GLY A 254 -13.85 -22.01 1.49
N PRO A 255 -14.22 -23.28 1.28
CA PRO A 255 -14.36 -24.25 2.35
C PRO A 255 -13.00 -24.51 3.01
N GLU A 256 -13.01 -24.64 4.33
CA GLU A 256 -11.83 -25.06 5.05
C GLU A 256 -11.58 -26.55 4.81
N ILE A 257 -10.44 -26.87 4.21
CA ILE A 257 -10.00 -28.26 4.02
C ILE A 257 -9.16 -28.63 5.24
N ALA A 258 -9.66 -29.60 6.01
CA ALA A 258 -9.00 -30.08 7.20
C ALA A 258 -7.70 -30.83 6.83
N GLY A 259 -6.60 -30.47 7.48
CA GLY A 259 -5.35 -31.25 7.38
C GLY A 259 -5.39 -32.52 8.23
N PRO A 260 -4.33 -33.35 8.19
CA PRO A 260 -4.29 -34.62 8.91
C PRO A 260 -4.40 -34.42 10.42
N ALA A 261 -5.06 -35.36 11.11
CA ALA A 261 -5.23 -35.32 12.56
C ALA A 261 -3.91 -35.49 13.34
N THR A 262 -2.86 -35.97 12.68
CA THR A 262 -1.53 -36.17 13.26
C THR A 262 -0.50 -35.33 12.52
N ALA A 263 0.57 -34.96 13.22
CA ALA A 263 1.67 -34.22 12.63
C ALA A 263 2.40 -35.11 11.60
N PRO A 264 2.62 -34.63 10.36
CA PRO A 264 3.41 -35.36 9.39
C PRO A 264 4.89 -35.37 9.78
N ALA A 265 5.59 -36.44 9.41
CA ALA A 265 7.02 -36.60 9.73
C ALA A 265 7.93 -35.71 8.87
N ALA A 266 7.50 -35.36 7.66
CA ALA A 266 8.23 -34.55 6.71
C ALA A 266 7.27 -33.80 5.78
N LEU A 267 7.79 -32.82 5.05
CA LEU A 267 7.09 -32.20 3.94
C LEU A 267 7.09 -33.12 2.71
N PRO A 268 6.01 -33.16 1.92
CA PRO A 268 6.01 -33.87 0.65
C PRO A 268 6.92 -33.16 -0.36
N PRO A 269 7.53 -33.88 -1.32
CA PRO A 269 8.35 -33.26 -2.36
C PRO A 269 7.57 -32.22 -3.17
N MET A 270 8.01 -30.96 -3.14
CA MET A 270 7.24 -29.88 -3.76
C MET A 270 7.17 -30.00 -5.28
N THR A 271 8.11 -30.70 -5.90
CA THR A 271 8.05 -31.04 -7.34
C THR A 271 6.72 -31.72 -7.71
N GLY A 272 6.28 -32.71 -6.93
CA GLY A 272 5.04 -33.45 -7.19
C GLY A 272 3.79 -32.60 -6.97
N VAL A 273 3.78 -31.82 -5.88
CA VAL A 273 2.68 -30.89 -5.54
C VAL A 273 2.50 -29.85 -6.64
N LEU A 274 3.59 -29.21 -7.08
CA LEU A 274 3.56 -28.20 -8.12
C LEU A 274 3.17 -28.79 -9.48
N ALA A 275 3.57 -30.03 -9.77
CA ALA A 275 3.15 -30.74 -10.99
C ALA A 275 1.66 -31.02 -10.99
N ALA A 276 1.12 -31.51 -9.87
CA ALA A 276 -0.32 -31.71 -9.70
C ALA A 276 -1.09 -30.38 -9.79
N ALA A 277 -0.57 -29.30 -9.21
CA ALA A 277 -1.19 -27.98 -9.31
C ALA A 277 -1.25 -27.47 -10.77
N ARG A 278 -0.15 -27.63 -11.51
CA ARG A 278 -0.05 -27.28 -12.94
C ARG A 278 -0.99 -28.14 -13.79
N ALA A 279 -1.12 -29.42 -13.49
CA ALA A 279 -2.03 -30.32 -14.20
C ALA A 279 -3.50 -29.98 -13.95
N ALA A 280 -3.85 -29.63 -12.72
CA ALA A 280 -5.21 -29.20 -12.37
C ALA A 280 -5.57 -27.83 -12.94
N ARG A 281 -4.57 -26.92 -13.11
CA ARG A 281 -4.73 -25.59 -13.70
C ARG A 281 -3.64 -25.27 -14.73
N PRO A 282 -3.75 -25.83 -15.95
CA PRO A 282 -2.73 -25.66 -16.99
C PRO A 282 -2.64 -24.22 -17.50
N ASP A 283 -3.73 -23.47 -17.39
CA ASP A 283 -3.86 -22.06 -17.73
C ASP A 283 -3.26 -21.11 -16.67
N GLY A 284 -3.18 -21.55 -15.41
CA GLY A 284 -2.73 -20.72 -14.29
C GLY A 284 -1.21 -20.69 -14.10
N ARG A 285 -0.69 -19.58 -13.57
CA ARG A 285 0.71 -19.42 -13.15
C ARG A 285 0.83 -19.47 -11.64
N ILE A 286 1.82 -20.20 -11.12
CA ILE A 286 2.07 -20.27 -9.68
C ILE A 286 2.52 -18.90 -9.19
N ARG A 287 1.77 -18.33 -8.24
CA ARG A 287 1.97 -16.97 -7.72
C ARG A 287 2.44 -16.97 -6.27
N MET A 288 1.92 -17.91 -5.48
CA MET A 288 2.23 -18.04 -4.06
C MET A 288 2.15 -19.51 -3.67
N ILE A 289 3.05 -19.94 -2.81
CA ILE A 289 3.01 -21.25 -2.16
C ILE A 289 2.90 -21.00 -0.67
N SER A 290 1.90 -21.57 -0.01
CA SER A 290 1.73 -21.51 1.43
C SER A 290 1.88 -22.89 2.04
N VAL A 291 2.59 -23.03 3.15
CA VAL A 291 2.61 -24.24 3.97
C VAL A 291 2.11 -23.85 5.34
N GLU A 292 0.86 -24.21 5.65
CA GLU A 292 0.22 -23.88 6.93
C GLU A 292 0.34 -25.06 7.90
N ASN A 293 0.45 -24.75 9.20
CA ASN A 293 0.64 -25.75 10.26
C ASN A 293 1.80 -26.71 9.96
N ILE A 294 2.95 -26.16 9.56
CA ILE A 294 4.12 -26.93 9.14
C ILE A 294 4.54 -27.94 10.21
N LEU A 295 4.67 -29.22 9.82
CA LEU A 295 5.03 -30.35 10.68
C LEU A 295 4.18 -30.46 11.96
N ALA A 296 2.92 -30.01 11.87
CA ALA A 296 1.95 -30.04 12.96
C ALA A 296 0.62 -30.68 12.48
N PRO A 297 -0.27 -31.10 13.39
CA PRO A 297 -1.62 -31.52 13.01
C PRO A 297 -2.32 -30.41 12.22
N GLY A 298 -3.04 -30.78 11.17
CA GLY A 298 -3.68 -29.81 10.29
C GLY A 298 -2.76 -29.23 9.21
N GLN A 299 -1.57 -29.81 8.95
CA GLN A 299 -0.69 -29.36 7.86
C GLN A 299 -1.42 -29.34 6.52
N ARG A 300 -1.28 -28.25 5.79
CA ARG A 300 -1.81 -28.11 4.42
C ARG A 300 -0.90 -27.25 3.56
N ILE A 301 -0.87 -27.59 2.28
CA ILE A 301 -0.10 -26.85 1.29
C ILE A 301 -1.08 -26.16 0.35
N GLY A 302 -0.96 -24.86 0.20
CA GLY A 302 -1.74 -24.06 -0.74
C GLY A 302 -0.85 -23.63 -1.90
N VAL A 303 -1.29 -23.88 -3.13
CA VAL A 303 -0.66 -23.35 -4.34
C VAL A 303 -1.65 -22.40 -4.99
N GLU A 304 -1.33 -21.11 -4.98
CA GLU A 304 -2.17 -20.09 -5.61
C GLU A 304 -1.78 -19.90 -7.08
N MET A 305 -2.77 -20.07 -7.95
CA MET A 305 -2.64 -20.09 -9.40
C MET A 305 -3.29 -18.84 -9.98
N ALA A 306 -2.48 -17.85 -10.34
CA ALA A 306 -2.92 -16.64 -11.04
C ALA A 306 -3.44 -17.01 -12.43
N LEU A 307 -4.68 -16.61 -12.74
CA LEU A 307 -5.34 -16.95 -13.99
C LEU A 307 -5.20 -15.82 -15.02
N PRO A 308 -4.89 -16.14 -16.28
CA PRO A 308 -4.85 -15.13 -17.34
C PRO A 308 -6.20 -14.43 -17.48
N ARG A 309 -6.18 -13.11 -17.64
CA ARG A 309 -7.37 -12.26 -17.90
C ARG A 309 -8.40 -12.19 -16.76
N HIS A 310 -8.04 -12.61 -15.55
CA HIS A 310 -8.83 -12.36 -14.35
C HIS A 310 -8.18 -11.24 -13.54
N LEU A 311 -9.00 -10.31 -13.03
CA LEU A 311 -8.58 -9.32 -12.03
C LEU A 311 -8.47 -9.95 -10.64
N ALA A 312 -9.03 -11.14 -10.45
CA ALA A 312 -8.93 -11.92 -9.23
C ALA A 312 -7.52 -12.50 -9.05
N ARG A 313 -7.06 -12.54 -7.79
CA ARG A 313 -5.77 -13.03 -7.30
C ARG A 313 -5.31 -14.42 -7.81
N GLY A 314 -6.26 -15.24 -8.28
CA GLY A 314 -6.06 -16.61 -8.77
C GLY A 314 -6.82 -17.64 -7.94
N ASP A 315 -6.90 -18.89 -8.40
CA ASP A 315 -7.51 -19.97 -7.62
C ASP A 315 -6.48 -20.64 -6.72
N ARG A 316 -6.90 -21.10 -5.54
CA ARG A 316 -6.01 -21.73 -4.55
C ARG A 316 -6.22 -23.23 -4.53
N LEU A 317 -5.24 -24.00 -4.96
CA LEU A 317 -5.27 -25.46 -4.87
C LEU A 317 -4.70 -25.87 -3.52
N VAL A 318 -5.46 -26.65 -2.76
CA VAL A 318 -5.07 -27.10 -1.43
C VAL A 318 -4.73 -28.57 -1.49
N PHE A 319 -3.55 -28.90 -0.99
CA PHE A 319 -2.99 -30.23 -0.91
C PHE A 319 -2.89 -30.64 0.56
N ASP A 320 -3.12 -31.92 0.81
CA ASP A 320 -2.89 -32.52 2.12
C ASP A 320 -1.38 -32.68 2.41
N ALA A 321 -1.06 -33.25 3.57
CA ALA A 321 0.32 -33.43 4.00
C ALA A 321 1.10 -34.46 3.16
N ASP A 322 0.41 -35.36 2.45
CA ASP A 322 1.02 -36.34 1.55
C ASP A 322 1.23 -35.76 0.14
N GLY A 323 0.73 -34.54 -0.12
CA GLY A 323 0.83 -33.84 -1.39
C GLY A 323 -0.27 -34.21 -2.38
N HIS A 324 -1.36 -34.85 -1.94
CA HIS A 324 -2.53 -35.10 -2.76
C HIS A 324 -3.45 -33.89 -2.79
N LEU A 325 -4.04 -33.61 -3.95
CA LEU A 325 -4.98 -32.50 -4.11
C LEU A 325 -6.25 -32.79 -3.31
N ALA A 326 -6.46 -32.03 -2.24
CA ALA A 326 -7.59 -32.16 -1.34
C ALA A 326 -8.77 -31.26 -1.74
N GLY A 327 -8.52 -30.16 -2.48
CA GLY A 327 -9.57 -29.36 -3.07
C GLY A 327 -9.09 -28.07 -3.72
N ILE A 328 -10.03 -27.31 -4.29
CA ILE A 328 -9.76 -26.06 -5.00
C ILE A 328 -10.65 -24.97 -4.38
N GLY A 329 -10.00 -23.97 -3.79
CA GLY A 329 -10.61 -22.69 -3.45
C GLY A 329 -10.77 -21.86 -4.72
N ALA A 330 -12.00 -21.77 -5.21
CA ALA A 330 -12.35 -21.01 -6.42
C ALA A 330 -12.45 -19.50 -6.10
N PHE A 331 -11.32 -18.84 -5.86
CA PHE A 331 -11.28 -17.39 -5.58
C PHE A 331 -11.54 -16.52 -6.81
N ALA A 332 -11.12 -17.00 -7.98
CA ALA A 332 -11.30 -16.35 -9.27
C ALA A 332 -12.38 -17.01 -10.13
N SER A 333 -12.66 -18.30 -9.90
CA SER A 333 -13.71 -19.06 -10.62
C SER A 333 -14.96 -19.36 -9.78
N GLY A 334 -15.04 -18.81 -8.57
CA GLY A 334 -16.15 -19.05 -7.64
C GLY A 334 -17.32 -18.08 -7.78
N GLY A 335 -18.08 -17.92 -6.70
CA GLY A 335 -19.21 -16.99 -6.65
C GLY A 335 -18.79 -15.52 -6.57
N GLY A 336 -19.70 -14.59 -6.85
CA GLY A 336 -19.37 -13.15 -6.93
C GLY A 336 -18.73 -12.54 -5.68
N GLY A 337 -18.93 -13.12 -4.49
CA GLY A 337 -18.24 -12.69 -3.26
C GLY A 337 -16.74 -13.00 -3.24
N GLN A 338 -16.34 -14.18 -3.71
CA GLN A 338 -14.94 -14.59 -3.87
C GLN A 338 -14.23 -13.73 -4.92
N GLU A 339 -14.89 -13.50 -6.05
CA GLU A 339 -14.37 -12.64 -7.12
C GLU A 339 -14.20 -11.19 -6.64
N PHE A 340 -15.18 -10.64 -5.92
CA PHE A 340 -15.07 -9.30 -5.34
C PHE A 340 -13.92 -9.19 -4.35
N TYR A 341 -13.78 -10.15 -3.43
CA TYR A 341 -12.70 -10.16 -2.44
C TYR A 341 -11.32 -10.22 -3.11
N SER A 342 -11.16 -11.12 -4.07
CA SER A 342 -9.89 -11.32 -4.77
C SER A 342 -9.54 -10.12 -5.66
N ALA A 343 -10.50 -9.51 -6.35
CA ALA A 343 -10.30 -8.30 -7.14
C ALA A 343 -9.98 -7.06 -6.27
N THR A 344 -10.54 -6.98 -5.05
CA THR A 344 -10.28 -5.87 -4.12
C THR A 344 -8.81 -5.77 -3.75
N ALA A 345 -8.14 -6.90 -3.53
CA ALA A 345 -6.70 -6.94 -3.27
C ALA A 345 -5.90 -6.43 -4.48
N GLU A 346 -6.16 -6.98 -5.66
CA GLU A 346 -5.45 -6.59 -6.88
C GLU A 346 -5.65 -5.11 -7.22
N LEU A 347 -6.86 -4.58 -7.02
CA LEU A 347 -7.18 -3.17 -7.21
C LEU A 347 -6.50 -2.24 -6.20
N HIS A 348 -6.40 -2.63 -4.93
CA HIS A 348 -5.77 -1.79 -3.92
C HIS A 348 -4.26 -1.69 -4.13
N PHE A 349 -3.62 -2.83 -4.39
CA PHE A 349 -2.16 -2.91 -4.52
C PHE A 349 -1.66 -2.54 -5.93
N GLY A 350 -2.53 -2.55 -6.95
CA GLY A 350 -2.16 -2.23 -8.33
C GLY A 350 -1.36 -3.33 -9.03
N PHE A 351 -1.58 -4.60 -8.65
CA PHE A 351 -0.77 -5.75 -9.06
C PHE A 351 -1.22 -6.45 -10.36
N PHE A 352 -2.10 -5.82 -11.16
CA PHE A 352 -2.70 -6.45 -12.35
C PHE A 352 -2.17 -5.95 -13.72
N GLY A 353 -1.33 -4.90 -13.77
CA GLY A 353 -0.91 -4.32 -15.07
C GLY A 353 0.55 -3.91 -15.15
N GLY A 354 1.40 -4.47 -14.29
CA GLY A 354 2.84 -4.25 -14.30
C GLY A 354 3.24 -2.78 -14.11
N LEU A 355 4.39 -2.42 -14.69
CA LEU A 355 5.00 -1.11 -14.48
C LEU A 355 4.09 0.08 -14.89
N PRO A 356 3.39 0.08 -16.04
CA PRO A 356 2.53 1.21 -16.42
C PRO A 356 1.43 1.50 -15.39
N ILE A 357 0.77 0.46 -14.88
CA ILE A 357 -0.26 0.61 -13.84
C ILE A 357 0.36 1.07 -12.53
N ARG A 358 1.50 0.51 -12.13
CA ARG A 358 2.21 0.94 -10.91
C ARG A 358 2.59 2.42 -10.96
N LEU A 359 3.12 2.91 -12.09
CA LEU A 359 3.43 4.33 -12.28
C LEU A 359 2.18 5.22 -12.23
N ALA A 360 1.08 4.77 -12.84
CA ALA A 360 -0.20 5.46 -12.75
C ALA A 360 -0.69 5.52 -11.29
N TYR A 361 -0.55 4.44 -10.52
CA TYR A 361 -0.92 4.40 -9.11
C TYR A 361 -0.09 5.37 -8.26
N VAL A 362 1.23 5.43 -8.46
CA VAL A 362 2.08 6.42 -7.77
C VAL A 362 1.67 7.85 -8.15
N ALA A 363 1.45 8.13 -9.43
CA ALA A 363 1.04 9.45 -9.89
C ALA A 363 -0.32 9.86 -9.28
N MET A 364 -1.30 8.96 -9.31
CA MET A 364 -2.65 9.22 -8.80
C MET A 364 -2.70 9.30 -7.26
N GLY A 365 -1.96 8.45 -6.54
CA GLY A 365 -1.78 8.58 -5.08
C GLY A 365 -1.07 9.89 -4.70
N GLY A 366 -0.11 10.29 -5.52
CA GLY A 366 0.54 11.59 -5.45
C GLY A 366 -0.43 12.76 -5.59
N LEU A 367 -1.26 12.72 -6.62
CA LEU A 367 -2.33 13.70 -6.85
C LEU A 367 -3.33 13.71 -5.69
N LEU A 368 -3.66 12.56 -5.09
CA LEU A 368 -4.50 12.49 -3.90
C LEU A 368 -3.85 13.19 -2.70
N THR A 369 -2.53 13.02 -2.51
CA THR A 369 -1.77 13.73 -1.47
C THR A 369 -1.81 15.26 -1.70
N VAL A 370 -1.67 15.71 -2.95
CA VAL A 370 -1.84 17.12 -3.34
C VAL A 370 -3.27 17.60 -3.11
N LEU A 371 -4.28 16.76 -3.37
CA LEU A 371 -5.69 17.07 -3.16
C LEU A 371 -5.97 17.39 -1.69
N VAL A 372 -5.51 16.53 -0.77
CA VAL A 372 -5.62 16.75 0.68
C VAL A 372 -4.88 18.04 1.08
N THR A 373 -3.65 18.22 0.58
CA THR A 373 -2.79 19.37 0.89
C THR A 373 -3.40 20.71 0.47
N SER A 374 -3.93 20.72 -0.76
CA SER A 374 -4.55 21.90 -1.36
C SER A 374 -5.88 22.27 -0.69
N GLY A 375 -6.67 21.29 -0.23
CA GLY A 375 -7.95 21.53 0.46
C GLY A 375 -7.78 22.41 1.70
N VAL A 376 -6.84 22.06 2.58
CA VAL A 376 -6.53 22.86 3.79
C VAL A 376 -5.96 24.23 3.43
N SER A 377 -5.11 24.29 2.39
CA SER A 377 -4.51 25.55 1.94
C SER A 377 -5.56 26.53 1.38
N ILE A 378 -6.58 26.03 0.66
CA ILE A 378 -7.73 26.83 0.22
C ILE A 378 -8.53 27.34 1.42
N TRP A 379 -8.79 26.47 2.41
CA TRP A 379 -9.52 26.84 3.63
C TRP A 379 -8.80 27.96 4.40
N LEU A 380 -7.49 27.81 4.62
CA LEU A 380 -6.65 28.82 5.28
C LEU A 380 -6.64 30.14 4.51
N ALA A 381 -6.53 30.08 3.18
CA ALA A 381 -6.54 31.27 2.33
C ALA A 381 -7.89 32.00 2.32
N ARG A 382 -9.01 31.30 2.54
CA ARG A 382 -10.36 31.89 2.64
C ARG A 382 -10.57 32.61 3.95
N ARG A 383 -10.10 32.04 5.06
CA ARG A 383 -10.39 32.56 6.40
C ARG A 383 -9.50 33.72 6.85
N ARG A 384 -8.34 33.93 6.20
CA ARG A 384 -7.33 34.93 6.63
C ARG A 384 -7.21 34.97 8.16
N PRO A 385 -6.92 33.82 8.80
CA PRO A 385 -7.05 33.70 10.25
C PRO A 385 -6.26 34.79 10.96
N ASP A 386 -6.86 35.40 11.99
CA ASP A 386 -6.23 36.44 12.82
C ASP A 386 -4.90 35.95 13.44
N SER A 387 -4.75 34.64 13.59
CA SER A 387 -3.51 33.98 13.99
C SER A 387 -2.85 33.21 12.83
N PRO A 388 -1.53 33.37 12.60
CA PRO A 388 -0.79 32.59 11.63
C PRO A 388 -0.55 31.13 12.06
N LEU A 389 -0.92 30.74 13.29
CA LEU A 389 -0.57 29.45 13.88
C LEU A 389 -1.09 28.24 13.08
N PRO A 390 -2.38 28.12 12.70
CA PRO A 390 -2.86 26.97 11.92
C PRO A 390 -2.13 26.83 10.58
N ALA A 391 -1.81 27.95 9.93
CA ALA A 391 -1.06 27.94 8.68
C ALA A 391 0.41 27.55 8.86
N ARG A 392 1.01 27.82 10.03
CA ARG A 392 2.38 27.39 10.35
C ARG A 392 2.41 25.91 10.71
N LEU A 393 1.48 25.43 11.53
CA LEU A 393 1.32 24.02 11.86
C LEU A 393 1.12 23.16 10.61
N TRP A 394 0.20 23.57 9.73
CA TRP A 394 -0.06 22.82 8.50
C TRP A 394 1.16 22.73 7.59
N ARG A 395 1.87 23.84 7.38
CA ARG A 395 3.12 23.85 6.59
C ARG A 395 4.22 23.03 7.24
N GLY A 396 4.36 23.12 8.56
CA GLY A 396 5.29 22.33 9.35
C GLY A 396 5.02 20.84 9.22
N TRP A 397 3.75 20.42 9.29
CA TRP A 397 3.33 19.03 9.08
C TRP A 397 3.64 18.53 7.66
N CYS A 398 3.19 19.27 6.63
CA CYS A 398 3.40 18.87 5.24
C CYS A 398 4.89 18.84 4.83
N THR A 399 5.75 19.56 5.56
CA THR A 399 7.20 19.51 5.36
C THR A 399 7.85 18.43 6.23
N GLY A 400 7.40 18.31 7.47
CA GLY A 400 7.99 17.44 8.49
C GLY A 400 7.78 15.96 8.18
N VAL A 401 6.64 15.57 7.61
CA VAL A 401 6.42 14.17 7.23
C VAL A 401 7.40 13.71 6.13
N PRO A 402 7.52 14.39 4.97
CA PRO A 402 8.53 14.02 3.96
C PRO A 402 9.98 14.07 4.48
N VAL A 403 10.34 15.10 5.25
CA VAL A 403 11.68 15.20 5.85
C VAL A 403 11.92 14.06 6.83
N GLY A 404 10.93 13.72 7.64
CA GLY A 404 11.00 12.60 8.59
C GLY A 404 11.18 11.27 7.88
N LEU A 405 10.46 11.04 6.78
CA LEU A 405 10.61 9.83 5.97
C LEU A 405 12.02 9.73 5.38
N ALA A 406 12.53 10.83 4.81
CA ALA A 406 13.88 10.88 4.25
C ALA A 406 14.97 10.70 5.31
N ALA A 407 14.81 11.33 6.49
CA ALA A 407 15.73 11.17 7.61
C ALA A 407 15.73 9.73 8.15
N ALA A 408 14.54 9.13 8.27
CA ALA A 408 14.39 7.76 8.72
C ALA A 408 14.96 6.75 7.71
N PHE A 409 14.84 7.02 6.40
CA PHE A 409 15.48 6.22 5.35
C PHE A 409 16.99 6.30 5.48
N ALA A 410 17.54 7.51 5.52
CA ALA A 410 18.98 7.71 5.63
C ALA A 410 19.56 7.08 6.91
N ALA A 411 18.81 7.06 8.00
CA ALA A 411 19.26 6.52 9.28
C ALA A 411 18.98 5.02 9.48
N SER A 412 18.21 4.38 8.59
CA SER A 412 17.72 3.00 8.76
C SER A 412 18.81 1.94 8.97
N PRO A 413 20.05 2.09 8.45
CA PRO A 413 21.11 1.11 8.74
C PRO A 413 21.64 1.16 10.17
N TRP A 414 21.43 2.26 10.90
CA TRP A 414 22.08 2.53 12.18
C TRP A 414 21.12 2.79 13.34
N LEU A 415 19.92 3.28 13.05
CA LEU A 415 18.99 3.76 14.06
C LEU A 415 17.58 3.18 13.86
N PRO A 416 16.80 3.03 14.95
CA PRO A 416 15.39 2.65 14.86
C PRO A 416 14.60 3.67 14.01
N VAL A 417 13.95 3.17 12.95
CA VAL A 417 13.30 4.00 11.93
C VAL A 417 12.16 4.85 12.51
N ALA A 418 11.27 4.24 13.30
CA ALA A 418 10.08 4.92 13.82
C ALA A 418 10.41 6.13 14.73
N PRO A 419 11.31 6.03 15.73
CA PRO A 419 11.77 7.18 16.49
C PRO A 419 12.40 8.29 15.62
N VAL A 420 13.26 7.92 14.66
CA VAL A 420 13.90 8.90 13.77
C VAL A 420 12.84 9.67 12.96
N PHE A 421 11.85 8.96 12.41
CA PHE A 421 10.74 9.57 11.69
C PHE A 421 9.98 10.57 12.56
N TRP A 422 9.47 10.15 13.72
CA TRP A 422 8.61 10.98 14.56
C TRP A 422 9.34 12.17 15.16
N VAL A 423 10.58 11.98 15.61
CA VAL A 423 11.42 13.07 16.15
C VAL A 423 11.73 14.09 15.05
N SER A 424 12.15 13.63 13.87
CA SER A 424 12.45 14.53 12.75
C SER A 424 11.22 15.31 12.30
N ALA A 425 10.06 14.64 12.17
CA ALA A 425 8.81 15.30 11.81
C ALA A 425 8.40 16.35 12.86
N ALA A 426 8.52 16.04 14.16
CA ALA A 426 8.22 16.96 15.25
C ALA A 426 9.18 18.17 15.28
N LEU A 427 10.48 17.96 15.06
CA LEU A 427 11.48 19.02 14.98
C LEU A 427 11.19 19.99 13.83
N ILE A 428 10.82 19.48 12.65
CA ILE A 428 10.46 20.32 11.49
C ILE A 428 9.14 21.05 11.72
N LEU A 429 8.17 20.41 12.37
CA LEU A 429 6.93 21.07 12.78
C LEU A 429 7.23 22.24 13.74
N GLY A 430 8.06 22.02 14.76
CA GLY A 430 8.51 23.04 15.70
C GLY A 430 9.29 24.17 15.02
N LEU A 431 10.20 23.83 14.10
CA LEU A 431 10.90 24.82 13.28
C LEU A 431 9.92 25.63 12.42
N GLY A 432 8.84 25.02 11.94
CA GLY A 432 7.78 25.70 11.21
C GLY A 432 7.02 26.75 12.03
N LEU A 433 6.92 26.55 13.34
CA LEU A 433 6.30 27.50 14.26
C LEU A 433 7.16 28.74 14.47
N VAL A 434 8.49 28.56 14.58
CA VAL A 434 9.47 29.61 14.90
C VAL A 434 10.01 30.29 13.63
N ARG A 435 10.41 29.50 12.62
CA ARG A 435 11.04 29.94 11.37
C ARG A 435 10.38 29.32 10.14
N PRO A 436 9.09 29.65 9.85
CA PRO A 436 8.35 29.10 8.70
C PRO A 436 8.99 29.40 7.33
N ARG A 437 9.92 30.36 7.28
CA ARG A 437 10.68 30.73 6.08
C ARG A 437 11.65 29.64 5.62
N LEU A 438 12.05 28.73 6.50
CA LEU A 438 13.01 27.66 6.21
C LEU A 438 12.34 26.39 5.66
N LEU A 439 11.02 26.23 5.84
CA LEU A 439 10.33 24.99 5.46
C LEU A 439 10.39 24.70 3.95
N THR A 440 10.09 25.68 3.11
CA THR A 440 10.12 25.50 1.65
C THR A 440 11.49 25.07 1.11
N PRO A 441 12.61 25.76 1.41
CA PRO A 441 13.91 25.31 0.93
C PRO A 441 14.31 23.95 1.51
N MET A 442 13.95 23.64 2.76
CA MET A 442 14.20 22.32 3.33
C MET A 442 13.44 21.22 2.60
N LEU A 443 12.16 21.46 2.29
CA LEU A 443 11.37 20.53 1.51
C LEU A 443 12.01 20.32 0.14
N ILE A 444 12.29 21.39 -0.62
CA ILE A 444 12.93 21.31 -1.93
C ILE A 444 14.26 20.56 -1.85
N ALA A 445 15.11 20.87 -0.86
CA ALA A 445 16.37 20.18 -0.66
C ALA A 445 16.18 18.68 -0.37
N THR A 446 15.18 18.33 0.44
CA THR A 446 14.82 16.93 0.74
C THR A 446 14.41 16.19 -0.53
N LEU A 447 13.62 16.83 -1.38
CA LEU A 447 13.17 16.23 -2.64
C LEU A 447 14.31 16.08 -3.64
N ILE A 448 15.18 17.08 -3.75
CA ILE A 448 16.38 16.98 -4.57
C ILE A 448 17.29 15.86 -4.05
N ALA A 449 17.45 15.74 -2.73
CA ALA A 449 18.25 14.70 -2.11
C ALA A 449 17.64 13.30 -2.31
N ALA A 450 16.31 13.18 -2.28
CA ALA A 450 15.60 11.94 -2.60
C ALA A 450 15.75 11.56 -4.08
N ALA A 451 15.73 12.55 -4.98
CA ALA A 451 15.93 12.37 -6.42
C ALA A 451 17.39 12.05 -6.82
N GLY A 452 18.34 12.54 -6.04
CA GLY A 452 19.79 12.49 -6.34
C GLY A 452 20.33 11.08 -6.61
N PRO A 453 20.05 10.08 -5.75
CA PRO A 453 20.45 8.69 -5.98
C PRO A 453 19.91 8.11 -7.29
N HIS A 454 18.68 8.44 -7.69
CA HIS A 454 18.09 7.99 -8.96
C HIS A 454 18.82 8.58 -10.18
N LEU A 455 19.21 9.86 -10.11
CA LEU A 455 19.97 10.56 -11.15
C LEU A 455 21.42 10.06 -11.26
N ILE A 456 22.07 9.75 -10.15
CA ILE A 456 23.43 9.19 -10.14
C ILE A 456 23.41 7.76 -10.72
N HIS A 457 22.42 6.95 -10.36
CA HIS A 457 22.24 5.61 -10.89
C HIS A 457 21.94 5.63 -12.41
N LEU A 458 21.26 6.66 -12.92
CA LEU A 458 21.03 6.87 -14.37
C LEU A 458 22.34 7.11 -15.13
N VAL A 459 23.25 7.89 -14.55
CA VAL A 459 24.53 8.26 -15.17
C VAL A 459 25.52 7.10 -15.11
N LEU A 460 25.52 6.32 -14.04
CA LEU A 460 26.49 5.24 -13.82
C LEU A 460 26.08 3.89 -14.45
N ALA A 461 24.78 3.56 -14.51
CA ALA A 461 24.32 2.21 -14.88
C ALA A 461 23.93 2.02 -16.36
N GLY A 462 24.16 3.02 -17.23
CA GLY A 462 24.01 2.88 -18.69
C GLY A 462 22.72 2.17 -19.15
N THR A 463 21.56 2.81 -19.06
CA THR A 463 20.25 2.37 -19.61
C THR A 463 19.73 0.96 -19.25
N GLY A 464 20.47 0.17 -18.45
CA GLY A 464 20.04 -1.14 -17.98
C GLY A 464 19.02 -1.04 -16.84
N GLY A 465 17.73 -0.94 -17.16
CA GLY A 465 16.73 -1.68 -16.38
C GLY A 465 16.01 -1.03 -15.19
N VAL A 466 15.71 0.28 -15.21
CA VAL A 466 14.42 0.77 -14.67
C VAL A 466 14.23 0.83 -13.11
N PRO A 467 15.16 1.39 -12.31
CA PRO A 467 14.80 2.08 -11.05
C PRO A 467 14.26 3.50 -11.29
N LEU A 468 14.18 3.92 -12.56
CA LEU A 468 14.11 5.32 -12.98
C LEU A 468 12.69 5.91 -13.00
N ALA A 469 11.71 5.13 -13.46
CA ALA A 469 10.36 5.66 -13.68
C ALA A 469 9.62 5.92 -12.37
N THR A 470 9.88 5.11 -11.35
CA THR A 470 9.27 5.19 -10.01
C THR A 470 9.84 6.36 -9.22
N GLY A 471 11.16 6.56 -9.25
CA GLY A 471 11.84 7.73 -8.68
C GLY A 471 11.38 9.03 -9.32
N VAL A 472 11.36 9.12 -10.66
CA VAL A 472 10.92 10.34 -11.37
C VAL A 472 9.45 10.70 -11.10
N VAL A 473 8.55 9.71 -10.99
CA VAL A 473 7.12 9.98 -10.66
C VAL A 473 6.97 10.41 -9.20
N LEU A 474 7.72 9.81 -8.28
CA LEU A 474 7.74 10.21 -6.88
C LEU A 474 8.32 11.63 -6.73
N ASP A 475 9.43 11.92 -7.38
CA ASP A 475 10.12 13.21 -7.35
C ASP A 475 9.27 14.32 -7.98
N THR A 476 8.58 14.05 -9.10
CA THR A 476 7.69 15.03 -9.75
C THR A 476 6.42 15.28 -8.94
N THR A 477 5.86 14.24 -8.32
CA THR A 477 4.73 14.34 -7.39
C THR A 477 5.10 15.17 -6.16
N LEU A 478 6.23 14.84 -5.54
CA LEU A 478 6.73 15.53 -4.37
C LEU A 478 7.14 16.96 -4.72
N LEU A 479 7.75 17.20 -5.89
CA LEU A 479 8.07 18.54 -6.40
C LEU A 479 6.78 19.33 -6.66
N GLY A 480 5.70 18.69 -7.13
CA GLY A 480 4.36 19.25 -7.18
C GLY A 480 3.82 19.66 -5.80
N LEU A 481 4.05 18.84 -4.77
CA LEU A 481 3.77 19.15 -3.36
C LEU A 481 4.60 20.35 -2.86
N ALA A 482 5.91 20.39 -3.16
CA ALA A 482 6.81 21.46 -2.74
C ALA A 482 6.57 22.78 -3.46
N LEU A 483 6.26 22.75 -4.76
CA LEU A 483 5.79 23.91 -5.51
C LEU A 483 4.42 24.35 -4.96
N GLY A 484 3.57 23.41 -4.56
CA GLY A 484 2.29 23.74 -3.95
C GLY A 484 2.39 24.46 -2.61
N LEU A 485 3.27 23.99 -1.74
CA LEU A 485 3.57 24.60 -0.45
C LEU A 485 4.42 25.88 -0.58
N GLY A 486 5.30 25.93 -1.59
CA GLY A 486 6.36 26.93 -1.73
C GLY A 486 5.96 28.21 -2.46
N VAL A 487 5.04 28.14 -3.45
CA VAL A 487 4.68 29.34 -4.20
C VAL A 487 3.98 30.36 -3.28
N GLY A 488 3.52 29.98 -2.06
CA GLY A 488 2.89 30.84 -1.03
C GLY A 488 3.62 32.16 -0.70
N ARG A 489 4.83 32.34 -1.22
CA ARG A 489 5.69 33.52 -1.05
C ARG A 489 5.57 34.64 -2.09
N ALA A 490 5.01 34.42 -3.28
CA ALA A 490 5.07 35.46 -4.32
C ALA A 490 3.92 36.48 -4.25
N ARG A 491 3.86 37.29 -3.18
CA ARG A 491 3.35 38.69 -3.10
C ARG A 491 3.11 39.10 -1.64
N HIS A 492 4.18 39.46 -0.95
CA HIS A 492 4.13 40.41 0.19
C HIS A 492 5.13 41.55 0.00
N ARG A 493 5.67 41.75 -1.22
CA ARG A 493 6.73 42.74 -1.52
C ARG A 493 6.31 43.91 -2.41
N LYS A 494 5.02 44.16 -2.59
CA LYS A 494 4.53 45.41 -3.21
C LYS A 494 3.30 45.87 -2.46
N LEU A 495 3.53 46.74 -1.46
CA LEU A 495 2.62 47.70 -0.81
C LEU A 495 3.19 47.98 0.59
N ALA A 496 4.34 48.63 0.62
CA ALA A 496 4.83 49.54 1.65
C ALA A 496 5.90 50.39 0.97
#